data_AF-A0A9J6GJ29-F1
#
_entry.id   AF-A0A9J6GJ29-F1
#
_cell.length_a   1.000
_cell.length_b   1.000
_cell.length_c   1.000
_cell.angle_alpha   90.00
_cell.angle_beta   90.00
_cell.angle_gamma   90.00
#
_symmetry.space_group_name_H-M   'P 1'
#
loop_
_entity.id
_entity.type
_entity.pdbx_description
1 polymer ?
#
loop_
_entity_poly.entity_id
_entity_poly.type
_entity_poly.pdbx_seq_one_letter_code
_entity_poly.pdbx_strand_id
1 'polypeptide(L)'
;MLPALAFLPVGATPEAFHGMLEVFPQEAIKLAGYFEDVYVGRPRRNGICSAQFPPKLWSLYKTALDGMPRTNNSVEALHYGLQVIAHNFYATNVIAQTPLTILISCFLWSHSRLSEQRKVRFTELVGVPALSEERAGPKRNEAQ
;
A
#
# COMPACT_ATOMS: atom_id res chain seq x y z
N MET A 1 27.64 -2.71 -11.07
CA MET A 1 28.07 -3.30 -12.36
C MET A 1 27.29 -4.58 -12.70
N LEU A 2 27.25 -5.60 -11.83
CA LEU A 2 26.50 -6.84 -12.11
C LEU A 2 25.01 -6.69 -12.47
N PRO A 3 24.20 -5.82 -11.83
CA PRO A 3 22.79 -5.67 -12.20
C PRO A 3 22.58 -5.18 -13.64
N ALA A 4 23.58 -4.51 -14.23
CA ALA A 4 23.51 -4.03 -15.61
C ALA A 4 23.42 -5.20 -16.62
N LEU A 5 23.91 -6.37 -16.26
CA LEU A 5 23.86 -7.58 -17.10
C LEU A 5 22.43 -8.00 -17.42
N ALA A 6 21.45 -7.65 -16.56
CA ALA A 6 20.04 -7.96 -16.80
C ALA A 6 19.49 -7.23 -18.03
N PHE A 7 20.09 -6.11 -18.40
CA PHE A 7 19.64 -5.29 -19.53
C PHE A 7 20.37 -5.62 -20.83
N LEU A 8 21.23 -6.64 -20.85
CA LEU A 8 21.88 -7.10 -22.06
C LEU A 8 21.08 -8.21 -22.75
N PRO A 9 21.19 -8.33 -24.08
CA PRO A 9 20.71 -9.52 -24.77
C PRO A 9 21.29 -10.79 -24.12
N VAL A 10 20.46 -11.81 -23.92
CA VAL A 10 20.83 -13.08 -23.26
C VAL A 10 22.12 -13.70 -23.82
N GLY A 11 22.34 -13.60 -25.13
CA GLY A 11 23.55 -14.13 -25.79
C GLY A 11 24.82 -13.34 -25.51
N ALA A 12 24.71 -12.05 -25.19
CA ALA A 12 25.84 -11.16 -24.91
C ALA A 12 26.23 -11.14 -23.42
N THR A 13 25.36 -11.65 -22.54
CA THR A 13 25.58 -11.67 -21.09
C THR A 13 26.90 -12.35 -20.67
N PRO A 14 27.27 -13.53 -21.19
CA PRO A 14 28.51 -14.18 -20.76
C PRO A 14 29.76 -13.40 -21.14
N GLU A 15 29.81 -12.85 -22.34
CA GLU A 15 30.96 -12.09 -22.84
C GLU A 15 31.13 -10.76 -22.08
N ALA A 16 30.03 -10.05 -21.84
CA ALA A 16 30.04 -8.83 -21.03
C ALA A 16 30.44 -9.08 -19.57
N PHE A 17 30.03 -10.21 -18.99
CA PHE A 17 30.47 -10.60 -17.65
C PHE A 17 31.98 -10.81 -17.58
N HIS A 18 32.56 -11.54 -18.54
CA HIS A 18 34.01 -11.76 -18.60
C HIS A 18 34.79 -10.45 -18.76
N GLY A 19 34.31 -9.51 -19.59
CA GLY A 19 34.92 -8.18 -19.69
C GLY A 19 34.87 -7.38 -18.39
N MET A 20 33.83 -7.57 -17.56
CA MET A 20 33.76 -6.94 -16.24
C MET A 20 34.75 -7.53 -15.22
N LEU A 21 35.23 -8.77 -15.41
CA LEU A 21 36.15 -9.40 -14.45
C LEU A 21 37.48 -8.66 -14.33
N GLU A 22 37.90 -7.95 -15.38
CA GLU A 22 39.15 -7.16 -15.37
C GLU A 22 39.11 -5.99 -14.37
N VAL A 23 37.92 -5.48 -14.06
CA VAL A 23 37.71 -4.37 -13.12
C VAL A 23 37.17 -4.83 -11.76
N PHE A 24 37.02 -6.15 -11.56
CA PHE A 24 36.54 -6.69 -10.29
C PHE A 24 37.64 -6.62 -9.22
N PRO A 25 37.33 -6.13 -8.01
CA PRO A 25 38.30 -6.11 -6.92
C PRO A 25 38.69 -7.53 -6.51
N GLN A 26 39.95 -7.72 -6.12
CA GLN A 26 40.52 -9.04 -5.81
C GLN A 26 39.74 -9.75 -4.69
N GLU A 27 39.25 -8.97 -3.72
CA GLU A 27 38.45 -9.44 -2.59
C GLU A 27 37.10 -10.03 -3.03
N ALA A 28 36.59 -9.60 -4.20
CA ALA A 28 35.31 -10.03 -4.74
C ALA A 28 35.42 -11.15 -5.79
N ILE A 29 36.61 -11.70 -6.04
CA ILE A 29 36.79 -12.81 -7.02
C ILE A 29 35.94 -14.02 -6.65
N LYS A 30 35.81 -14.34 -5.35
CA LYS A 30 34.94 -15.44 -4.90
C LYS A 30 33.47 -15.18 -5.24
N LEU A 31 33.03 -13.93 -5.11
CA LEU A 31 31.68 -13.52 -5.48
C LEU A 31 31.47 -13.60 -6.99
N ALA A 32 32.46 -13.16 -7.78
CA ALA A 32 32.41 -13.26 -9.23
C ALA A 32 32.31 -14.72 -9.69
N GLY A 33 33.12 -15.63 -9.11
CA GLY A 33 33.05 -17.06 -9.42
C GLY A 33 31.69 -17.68 -9.07
N TYR A 34 31.12 -17.33 -7.90
CA TYR A 34 29.76 -17.72 -7.55
C TYR A 34 28.73 -17.21 -8.56
N PHE A 35 28.84 -15.94 -8.95
CA PHE A 35 27.91 -15.34 -9.90
C PHE A 35 28.00 -15.99 -11.28
N GLU A 36 29.20 -16.30 -11.72
CA GLU A 36 29.46 -17.01 -12.98
C GLU A 36 28.80 -18.39 -12.96
N ASP A 37 29.01 -19.20 -11.91
CA ASP A 37 28.48 -20.55 -11.82
C ASP A 37 26.94 -20.58 -11.68
N VAL A 38 26.37 -19.61 -10.96
CA VAL A 38 24.94 -19.61 -10.62
C VAL A 38 24.08 -18.91 -11.68
N TYR A 39 24.54 -17.78 -12.24
CA TYR A 39 23.70 -16.92 -13.07
C TYR A 39 24.12 -16.84 -14.54
N VAL A 40 25.40 -17.02 -14.85
CA VAL A 40 25.93 -16.84 -16.22
C VAL A 40 26.10 -18.19 -16.92
N GLY A 41 26.72 -19.15 -16.25
CA GLY A 41 27.13 -20.45 -16.77
C GLY A 41 28.58 -20.43 -17.23
N ARG A 42 29.39 -21.36 -16.71
CA ARG A 42 30.81 -21.49 -17.07
C ARG A 42 30.98 -22.44 -18.28
N PRO A 43 31.70 -22.03 -19.34
CA PRO A 43 32.05 -22.95 -20.42
C PRO A 43 32.98 -24.04 -19.90
N ARG A 44 32.60 -25.32 -20.04
CA ARG A 44 33.43 -26.48 -19.73
C ARG A 44 33.86 -27.18 -21.02
N ARG A 45 34.91 -28.00 -20.92
CA ARG A 45 35.52 -28.76 -22.03
C ARG A 45 34.54 -29.68 -22.78
N ASN A 46 33.41 -30.03 -22.15
CA ASN A 46 32.36 -30.90 -22.69
C ASN A 46 31.05 -30.15 -23.01
N GLY A 47 31.07 -28.81 -23.04
CA GLY A 47 29.89 -27.95 -23.24
C GLY A 47 29.72 -26.89 -22.15
N ILE A 48 28.68 -26.06 -22.23
CA ILE A 48 28.38 -25.06 -21.19
C ILE A 48 27.76 -25.79 -19.99
N CYS A 49 28.36 -25.63 -18.80
CA CYS A 49 27.69 -26.04 -17.58
C CYS A 49 26.51 -25.09 -17.39
N SER A 50 25.28 -25.58 -17.51
CA SER A 50 24.08 -24.74 -17.40
C SER A 50 24.07 -24.07 -16.03
N ALA A 51 24.03 -22.74 -16.01
CA ALA A 51 23.86 -21.98 -14.78
C ALA A 51 22.59 -22.46 -14.05
N GLN A 52 22.59 -22.41 -12.72
CA GLN A 52 21.41 -22.76 -11.93
C GLN A 52 20.21 -21.86 -12.29
N PHE A 53 20.49 -20.58 -12.54
CA PHE A 53 19.52 -19.59 -13.00
C PHE A 53 20.04 -18.96 -14.29
N PRO A 54 19.81 -19.57 -15.47
CA PRO A 54 20.36 -19.07 -16.72
C PRO A 54 19.78 -17.69 -17.07
N PRO A 55 20.49 -16.85 -17.87
CA PRO A 55 20.07 -15.48 -18.17
C PRO A 55 18.67 -15.35 -18.78
N LYS A 56 18.17 -16.41 -19.43
CA LYS A 56 16.79 -16.46 -19.93
C LYS A 56 15.72 -16.30 -18.84
N LEU A 57 16.02 -16.61 -17.58
CA LEU A 57 15.08 -16.51 -16.45
C LEU A 57 15.06 -15.11 -15.82
N TRP A 58 16.17 -14.37 -15.87
CA TRP A 58 16.33 -13.12 -15.12
C TRP A 58 16.65 -11.89 -15.99
N SER A 59 16.93 -12.08 -17.28
CA SER A 59 17.14 -10.96 -18.20
C SER A 59 15.88 -10.10 -18.29
N LEU A 60 16.08 -8.80 -18.14
CA LEU A 60 15.08 -7.74 -18.29
C LEU A 60 15.15 -7.08 -19.68
N TYR A 61 16.03 -7.55 -20.58
CA TYR A 61 16.26 -6.91 -21.87
C TYR A 61 14.97 -6.71 -22.68
N LYS A 62 14.17 -7.77 -22.85
CA LYS A 62 12.90 -7.70 -23.58
C LYS A 62 11.89 -6.81 -22.85
N THR A 63 11.70 -7.04 -21.55
CA THR A 63 10.81 -6.25 -20.69
C THR A 63 11.11 -4.75 -20.77
N ALA A 64 12.40 -4.38 -20.80
CA ALA A 64 12.84 -3.00 -20.91
C ALA A 64 12.57 -2.40 -22.30
N LEU A 65 12.81 -3.17 -23.38
CA LEU A 65 12.48 -2.75 -24.74
C LEU A 65 10.97 -2.60 -24.97
N ASP A 66 10.19 -3.53 -24.41
CA ASP A 66 8.74 -3.59 -24.56
C ASP A 66 8.01 -2.59 -23.64
N GLY A 67 8.75 -1.82 -22.82
CA GLY A 67 8.18 -0.84 -21.89
C GLY A 67 7.31 -1.46 -20.79
N MET A 68 7.51 -2.74 -20.49
CA MET A 68 6.68 -3.48 -19.56
C MET A 68 6.91 -3.02 -18.12
N PRO A 69 5.85 -2.87 -17.30
CA PRO A 69 5.99 -2.46 -15.92
C PRO A 69 6.81 -3.48 -15.13
N ARG A 70 7.61 -2.99 -14.17
CA ARG A 70 8.33 -3.89 -13.26
C ARG A 70 7.32 -4.66 -12.42
N THR A 71 7.62 -5.89 -12.08
CA THR A 71 6.79 -6.69 -11.16
C THR A 71 6.54 -5.97 -9.84
N ASN A 72 7.52 -5.22 -9.34
CA ASN A 72 7.35 -4.39 -8.15
C ASN A 72 6.24 -3.33 -8.34
N ASN A 73 6.14 -2.71 -9.51
CA ASN A 73 5.08 -1.72 -9.78
C ASN A 73 3.69 -2.35 -9.65
N SER A 74 3.52 -3.60 -10.11
CA SER A 74 2.24 -4.32 -9.97
C SER A 74 1.94 -4.68 -8.52
N VAL A 75 2.94 -5.06 -7.73
CA VAL A 75 2.79 -5.37 -6.29
C VAL A 75 2.50 -4.10 -5.49
N GLU A 76 3.21 -3.00 -5.78
CA GLU A 76 2.97 -1.69 -5.18
C GLU A 76 1.55 -1.19 -5.51
N ALA A 77 1.11 -1.34 -6.76
CA ALA A 77 -0.24 -0.99 -7.18
C ALA A 77 -1.30 -1.84 -6.46
N LEU A 78 -1.08 -3.15 -6.32
CA LEU A 78 -1.96 -4.04 -5.57
C LEU A 78 -2.02 -3.62 -4.09
N HIS A 79 -0.86 -3.42 -3.47
CA HIS A 79 -0.75 -3.03 -2.05
C HIS A 79 -1.46 -1.69 -1.81
N TYR A 80 -1.25 -0.71 -2.67
CA TYR A 80 -1.94 0.57 -2.61
C TYR A 80 -3.45 0.42 -2.73
N GLY A 81 -3.92 -0.39 -3.69
CA GLY A 81 -5.34 -0.70 -3.85
C GLY A 81 -5.96 -1.32 -2.60
N LEU A 82 -5.27 -2.29 -1.98
CA LEU A 82 -5.71 -2.93 -0.74
C LEU A 82 -5.77 -1.92 0.42
N GLN A 83 -4.78 -1.04 0.54
CA GLN A 83 -4.73 -0.02 1.58
C GLN A 83 -5.91 0.97 1.44
N VAL A 84 -6.22 1.41 0.22
CA VAL A 84 -7.36 2.30 -0.05
C VAL A 84 -8.68 1.61 0.31
N ILE A 85 -8.87 0.35 -0.08
CA ILE A 85 -10.08 -0.42 0.25
C ILE A 85 -10.22 -0.57 1.77
N ALA A 86 -9.15 -0.96 2.45
CA ALA A 86 -9.15 -1.11 3.91
C ALA A 86 -9.47 0.23 4.59
N HIS A 87 -8.81 1.32 4.21
CA HIS A 87 -9.08 2.65 4.76
C HIS A 87 -10.55 3.07 4.58
N ASN A 88 -11.11 2.87 3.38
CA ASN A 88 -12.51 3.19 3.11
C ASN A 88 -13.48 2.32 3.89
N PHE A 89 -13.14 1.05 4.14
CA PHE A 89 -13.93 0.16 4.98
C PHE A 89 -13.91 0.60 6.45
N TYR A 90 -12.77 1.01 6.99
CA TYR A 90 -12.69 1.56 8.35
C TYR A 90 -13.41 2.91 8.47
N ALA A 91 -13.27 3.80 7.49
CA ALA A 91 -13.94 5.11 7.50
C ALA A 91 -15.47 4.98 7.41
N THR A 92 -15.98 4.09 6.54
CA THR A 92 -17.43 3.85 6.44
C THR A 92 -18.00 3.13 7.66
N ASN A 93 -17.29 2.19 8.27
CA ASN A 93 -17.74 1.56 9.51
C ASN A 93 -17.70 2.51 10.72
N VAL A 94 -16.72 3.41 10.82
CA VAL A 94 -16.70 4.46 11.85
C VAL A 94 -17.89 5.41 11.66
N ILE A 95 -18.23 5.80 10.42
CA ILE A 95 -19.41 6.64 10.11
C ILE A 95 -20.73 5.86 10.28
N ALA A 96 -20.75 4.53 10.10
CA ALA A 96 -21.93 3.71 10.33
C ALA A 96 -22.20 3.42 11.83
N GLN A 97 -21.17 3.48 12.68
CA GLN A 97 -21.32 3.33 14.14
C GLN A 97 -21.83 4.62 14.82
N THR A 98 -21.69 5.79 14.20
CA THR A 98 -22.06 7.09 14.79
C THR A 98 -23.57 7.37 14.84
N PRO A 99 -24.44 7.02 13.87
CA PRO A 99 -25.86 7.37 13.99
C PRO A 99 -26.56 6.59 15.11
N LEU A 100 -26.26 5.30 15.28
CA LEU A 100 -26.92 4.49 16.31
C LEU A 100 -26.44 4.86 17.72
N THR A 101 -25.15 5.14 17.89
CA THR A 101 -24.60 5.57 19.19
C THR A 101 -25.10 6.95 19.58
N ILE A 102 -25.21 7.89 18.63
CA ILE A 102 -25.83 9.21 18.84
C ILE A 102 -27.32 9.05 19.18
N LEU A 103 -28.07 8.23 18.45
CA LEU A 103 -29.49 8.00 18.73
C LEU A 103 -29.73 7.32 20.09
N ILE A 104 -28.93 6.32 20.45
CA ILE A 104 -29.01 5.65 21.76
C ILE A 104 -28.64 6.62 22.88
N SER A 105 -27.62 7.46 22.70
CA SER A 105 -27.26 8.46 23.71
C SER A 105 -28.28 9.59 23.83
N CYS A 106 -28.90 10.04 22.73
CA CYS A 106 -30.05 10.96 22.76
C CYS A 106 -31.29 10.35 23.42
N PHE A 107 -31.58 9.06 23.16
CA PHE A 107 -32.71 8.36 23.78
C PHE A 107 -32.51 8.15 25.28
N LEU A 108 -31.30 7.72 25.69
CA LEU A 108 -30.92 7.61 27.10
C LEU A 108 -30.87 8.98 27.79
N TRP A 109 -30.47 10.05 27.11
CA TRP A 109 -30.53 11.43 27.61
C TRP A 109 -31.97 11.91 27.81
N SER A 110 -32.87 11.63 26.87
CA SER A 110 -34.29 12.00 26.95
C SER A 110 -35.03 11.27 28.09
N HIS A 111 -34.61 10.06 28.43
CA HIS A 111 -35.20 9.28 29.53
C HIS A 111 -34.48 9.43 30.88
N SER A 112 -33.36 10.17 30.92
CA SER A 112 -32.62 10.40 32.16
C SER A 112 -33.28 11.49 33.01
N ARG A 113 -33.69 11.15 34.25
CA ARG A 113 -34.24 12.06 35.28
C ARG A 113 -33.15 12.95 35.92
N LEU A 114 -32.19 13.45 35.15
CA LEU A 114 -31.22 14.43 35.65
C LEU A 114 -31.86 15.82 35.69
N SER A 115 -31.53 16.60 36.72
CA SER A 115 -31.96 17.99 36.81
C SER A 115 -31.41 18.80 35.63
N GLU A 116 -32.20 19.74 35.10
CA GLU A 116 -31.86 20.51 33.89
C GLU A 116 -30.47 21.17 33.92
N GLN A 117 -30.03 21.61 35.09
CA GLN A 117 -28.70 22.19 35.31
C GLN A 117 -27.53 21.23 34.98
N ARG A 118 -27.74 19.91 35.10
CA ARG A 118 -26.72 18.90 34.75
C ARG A 118 -26.72 18.54 33.26
N LYS A 119 -27.81 18.78 32.54
CA LYS A 119 -27.90 18.54 31.09
C LYS A 119 -27.14 19.62 30.32
N VAL A 120 -27.29 20.89 30.71
CA VAL A 120 -26.62 22.06 30.11
C VAL A 120 -25.08 21.95 30.19
N ARG A 121 -24.57 21.53 31.34
CA ARG A 121 -23.11 21.41 31.58
C ARG A 121 -22.42 20.33 30.75
N PHE A 122 -23.16 19.32 30.28
CA PHE A 122 -22.62 18.25 29.44
C PHE A 122 -22.66 18.62 27.96
N THR A 123 -23.68 19.36 27.51
CA THR A 123 -23.74 19.95 26.15
C THR A 123 -22.59 20.90 25.86
N GLU A 124 -22.15 21.68 26.86
CA GLU A 124 -20.94 22.52 26.75
C GLU A 124 -19.65 21.70 26.60
N LEU A 125 -19.59 20.51 27.22
CA LEU A 125 -18.42 19.62 27.18
C LEU A 125 -18.29 18.83 25.87
N VAL A 126 -19.42 18.56 25.20
CA VAL A 126 -19.48 17.82 23.93
C VAL A 126 -19.50 18.78 22.72
N GLY A 127 -19.54 20.10 22.94
CA GLY A 127 -19.44 21.11 21.88
C GLY A 127 -20.65 21.16 20.95
N VAL A 128 -21.83 20.73 21.42
CA VAL A 128 -23.08 20.84 20.66
C VAL A 128 -23.76 22.17 21.01
N PRO A 129 -24.02 23.07 20.05
CA PRO A 129 -24.62 24.36 20.35
C PRO A 129 -26.05 24.15 20.89
N ALA A 130 -26.34 24.77 22.03
CA ALA A 130 -27.65 24.73 22.65
C ALA A 130 -28.68 25.35 21.69
N LEU A 131 -29.59 24.52 21.17
CA LEU A 131 -30.75 25.00 20.45
C LEU A 131 -31.61 25.81 21.44
N SER A 132 -31.69 27.11 21.19
CA SER A 132 -32.53 28.04 21.93
C SER A 132 -33.99 27.62 21.75
N GLU A 133 -34.66 27.28 22.84
CA GLU A 133 -36.12 27.09 22.86
C GLU A 133 -36.80 28.40 22.48
N GLU A 134 -37.34 28.51 21.26
CA GLU A 134 -38.37 29.50 20.96
C GLU A 134 -39.75 28.82 21.08
N ARG A 135 -40.29 28.90 22.30
CA ARG A 135 -41.63 28.46 22.66
C ARG A 135 -42.66 29.44 22.08
N ALA A 136 -43.12 29.21 20.85
CA ALA A 136 -44.29 29.90 20.29
C ALA A 136 -45.53 28.98 20.36
N GLY A 137 -46.41 29.24 21.34
CA GLY A 137 -47.69 28.54 21.49
C GLY A 137 -48.67 28.81 20.33
N PRO A 138 -49.67 27.94 20.11
CA PRO A 138 -50.55 28.04 18.96
C PRO A 138 -51.54 29.20 19.13
N LYS A 139 -51.55 30.16 18.21
CA LYS A 139 -52.64 31.14 18.11
C LYS A 139 -53.85 30.46 17.46
N ARG A 140 -54.91 30.34 18.26
CA ARG A 140 -56.26 29.93 17.88
C ARG A 140 -56.83 30.99 16.92
N ASN A 141 -57.00 30.64 15.65
CA ASN A 141 -57.79 31.45 14.72
C ASN A 141 -59.22 30.91 14.72
N GLU A 142 -60.12 31.69 15.30
CA GLU A 142 -61.56 31.49 15.22
C GLU A 142 -62.02 31.79 13.78
N ALA A 143 -62.85 30.89 13.25
CA ALA A 143 -63.54 31.05 11.98
C ALA A 143 -64.96 31.55 12.23
N GLN A 144 -65.37 32.50 11.38
CA GLN A 144 -66.71 33.11 11.19
C GLN A 144 -67.12 34.22 12.16
#